data_AF-A0A2H3DME0-F1
#
_entry.id   AF-A0A2H3DME0-F1
#
_cell.length_a   1.000
_cell.length_b   1.000
_cell.length_c   1.000
_cell.angle_alpha   90.00
_cell.angle_beta   90.00
_cell.angle_gamma   90.00
#
_symmetry.space_group_name_H-M   'P 1'
#
loop_
_entity.id
_entity.type
_entity.pdbx_description
1 polymer ?
#
loop_
_entity_poly.entity_id
_entity_poly.type
_entity_poly.pdbx_seq_one_letter_code
_entity_poly.pdbx_strand_id
1 'polypeptide(L)'
;YFILYNIWASDIDYFSVKFGELSSEWLGLMSDSFKKNIYKQYTLEQIRDYIRRRLCNVYPDYFKFRANANVKGIFSKIFTGSVVFNKVYRTCPKGHQSHMIESYDCSFYLGETGELHWITIQNFFNICNNKPVSQECNMCGCSMKEIDMFMYAPNMIAVIVSQIATPADHTLHININDNATQYVLCGIIYYGESYFTA
;
A
#
# COMPACT_ATOMS: atom_id res chain seq x y z
N TYR A 1 3.57 4.54 -12.57
CA TYR A 1 2.69 4.71 -13.75
C TYR A 1 2.99 3.69 -14.83
N PHE A 2 4.17 3.71 -15.48
CA PHE A 2 4.54 2.69 -16.49
C PHE A 2 4.46 1.25 -15.98
N ILE A 3 4.77 1.03 -14.71
CA ILE A 3 4.73 -0.31 -14.09
C ILE A 3 3.30 -0.78 -13.87
N LEU A 4 2.43 0.10 -13.36
CA LEU A 4 0.99 -0.19 -13.27
C LEU A 4 0.38 -0.41 -14.66
N TYR A 5 0.86 0.30 -15.68
CA TYR A 5 0.49 0.04 -17.07
C TYR A 5 0.96 -1.35 -17.52
N ASN A 6 2.20 -1.72 -17.27
CA ASN A 6 2.74 -3.04 -17.67
C ASN A 6 2.01 -4.18 -16.96
N ILE A 7 1.72 -4.05 -15.66
CA ILE A 7 0.91 -5.00 -14.91
C ILE A 7 -0.47 -5.10 -15.55
N TRP A 8 -1.14 -3.96 -15.75
CA TRP A 8 -2.47 -3.93 -16.37
C TRP A 8 -2.48 -4.51 -17.79
N ALA A 9 -1.45 -4.22 -18.60
CA ALA A 9 -1.34 -4.68 -19.98
C ALA A 9 -0.95 -6.17 -20.08
N SER A 10 -0.46 -6.80 -19.01
CA SER A 10 -0.13 -8.23 -19.00
C SER A 10 -1.38 -9.11 -19.11
N ASP A 11 -2.50 -8.64 -18.59
CA ASP A 11 -3.83 -9.22 -18.78
C ASP A 11 -4.89 -8.10 -18.58
N ILE A 12 -5.26 -7.46 -19.69
CA ILE A 12 -6.12 -6.27 -19.68
C ILE A 12 -7.48 -6.57 -19.07
N ASP A 13 -8.07 -7.72 -19.40
CA ASP A 13 -9.40 -8.09 -18.95
C ASP A 13 -9.38 -8.38 -17.45
N TYR A 14 -8.42 -9.17 -17.00
CA TYR A 14 -8.24 -9.48 -15.59
C TYR A 14 -7.96 -8.23 -14.75
N PHE A 15 -6.93 -7.45 -15.09
CA PHE A 15 -6.52 -6.30 -14.27
C PHE A 15 -7.46 -5.11 -14.36
N SER A 16 -8.23 -4.95 -15.45
CA SER A 16 -9.30 -3.95 -15.50
C SER A 16 -10.36 -4.21 -14.44
N VAL A 17 -10.76 -5.48 -14.27
CA VAL A 17 -11.70 -5.89 -13.22
C VAL A 17 -11.07 -5.71 -11.85
N LYS A 18 -9.84 -6.22 -11.64
CA LYS A 18 -9.18 -6.15 -10.33
C LYS A 18 -8.90 -4.73 -9.85
N PHE A 19 -8.55 -3.82 -10.75
CA PHE A 19 -8.37 -2.40 -10.43
C PHE A 19 -9.69 -1.75 -10.00
N GLY A 20 -10.80 -2.13 -10.63
CA GLY A 20 -12.15 -1.69 -10.25
C GLY A 20 -12.58 -2.25 -8.89
N GLU A 21 -12.29 -3.52 -8.60
CA GLU A 21 -12.67 -4.19 -7.35
C GLU A 21 -12.00 -3.59 -6.11
N LEU A 22 -10.80 -3.02 -6.23
CA LEU A 22 -10.14 -2.31 -5.10
C LEU A 22 -10.91 -1.05 -4.67
N SER A 23 -11.93 -0.64 -5.43
CA SER A 23 -12.77 0.54 -5.17
C SER A 23 -11.96 1.82 -4.98
N SER A 24 -10.79 1.89 -5.62
CA SER A 24 -9.96 3.09 -5.70
C SER A 24 -10.33 3.89 -6.94
N GLU A 25 -10.71 5.15 -6.74
CA GLU A 25 -10.95 6.10 -7.84
C GLU A 25 -9.72 6.17 -8.77
N TRP A 26 -8.53 6.08 -8.22
CA TRP A 26 -7.28 6.25 -8.95
C TRP A 26 -6.93 5.05 -9.82
N LEU A 27 -7.10 3.82 -9.32
CA LEU A 27 -6.84 2.63 -10.13
C LEU A 27 -7.87 2.50 -11.26
N GLY A 28 -9.15 2.80 -10.99
CA GLY A 28 -10.17 2.88 -12.03
C GLY A 28 -9.84 3.92 -13.10
N LEU A 29 -9.49 5.14 -12.69
CA LEU A 29 -9.10 6.22 -13.59
C LEU A 29 -7.86 5.86 -14.43
N MET A 30 -6.87 5.19 -13.84
CA MET A 30 -5.68 4.73 -14.56
C MET A 30 -6.04 3.66 -15.59
N SER A 31 -6.81 2.64 -15.21
CA SER A 31 -7.30 1.59 -16.13
C SER A 31 -8.01 2.19 -17.35
N ASP A 32 -8.95 3.11 -17.11
CA ASP A 32 -9.68 3.79 -18.19
C ASP A 32 -8.76 4.64 -19.08
N SER A 33 -7.77 5.29 -18.48
CA SER A 33 -6.80 6.09 -19.23
C SER A 33 -5.83 5.22 -20.03
N PHE A 34 -5.42 4.07 -19.50
CA PHE A 34 -4.57 3.10 -20.19
C PHE A 34 -5.27 2.55 -21.44
N LYS A 35 -6.58 2.27 -21.38
CA LYS A 35 -7.36 1.89 -22.58
C LYS A 35 -7.25 2.94 -23.68
N LYS A 36 -7.29 4.24 -23.34
CA LYS A 36 -7.12 5.33 -24.32
C LYS A 36 -5.71 5.35 -24.95
N ASN A 37 -4.69 4.84 -24.26
CA ASN A 37 -3.36 4.65 -24.85
C ASN A 37 -3.35 3.53 -25.90
N ILE A 38 -4.02 2.41 -25.63
CA ILE A 38 -4.18 1.32 -26.62
C ILE A 38 -4.85 1.84 -27.91
N TYR A 39 -5.89 2.67 -27.76
CA TYR A 39 -6.56 3.32 -28.89
C TYR A 39 -5.78 4.50 -29.50
N LYS A 40 -4.52 4.71 -29.09
CA LYS A 40 -3.62 5.79 -29.56
C LYS A 40 -4.19 7.20 -29.40
N GLN A 41 -5.12 7.40 -28.47
CA GLN A 41 -5.70 8.72 -28.19
C GLN A 41 -4.76 9.58 -27.33
N TYR A 42 -4.00 8.94 -26.44
CA TYR A 42 -3.03 9.61 -25.58
C TYR A 42 -1.76 8.78 -25.42
N THR A 43 -0.61 9.43 -25.27
CA THR A 43 0.63 8.75 -24.88
C THR A 43 0.65 8.45 -23.38
N LEU A 44 1.52 7.52 -22.96
CA LEU A 44 1.68 7.19 -21.55
C LEU A 44 2.16 8.39 -20.73
N GLU A 45 2.97 9.27 -21.30
CA GLU A 45 3.43 10.52 -20.69
C GLU A 45 2.26 11.49 -20.46
N GLN A 46 1.38 11.63 -21.46
CA GLN A 46 0.19 12.49 -21.34
C GLN A 46 -0.74 12.01 -20.23
N ILE A 47 -0.95 10.70 -20.13
CA ILE A 47 -1.78 10.14 -19.07
C ILE A 47 -1.09 10.27 -17.70
N ARG A 48 0.22 10.00 -17.60
CA ARG A 48 0.99 10.22 -16.37
C ARG A 48 0.83 11.66 -15.87
N ASP A 49 0.94 12.63 -16.76
CA ASP A 49 0.84 14.04 -16.42
C ASP A 49 -0.59 14.47 -16.10
N TYR A 50 -1.60 13.81 -16.69
CA TYR A 50 -3.00 13.97 -16.32
C TYR A 50 -3.27 13.47 -14.89
N ILE A 51 -2.84 12.25 -14.56
CA ILE A 51 -2.99 11.67 -13.22
C ILE A 51 -2.26 12.52 -12.18
N ARG A 52 -1.04 12.96 -12.46
CA ARG A 52 -0.27 13.85 -11.56
C ARG A 52 -1.00 15.16 -11.28
N ARG A 53 -1.54 15.81 -12.31
CA ARG A 53 -2.31 17.05 -12.16
C ARG A 53 -3.55 16.83 -11.31
N ARG A 54 -4.28 15.74 -11.54
CA ARG A 54 -5.48 15.41 -10.76
C ARG A 54 -5.14 15.10 -9.30
N LEU A 55 -4.07 14.35 -9.02
CA LEU A 55 -3.57 14.12 -7.66
C LEU A 55 -3.18 15.43 -6.97
N CYS A 56 -2.49 16.36 -7.66
CA CYS A 56 -2.16 17.68 -7.10
C CYS A 56 -3.40 18.51 -6.77
N ASN A 57 -4.45 18.43 -7.59
CA ASN A 57 -5.69 19.17 -7.35
C ASN A 57 -6.49 18.60 -6.15
N VAL A 58 -6.51 17.27 -5.99
CA VAL A 58 -7.26 16.61 -4.92
C VAL A 58 -6.50 16.63 -3.58
N TYR A 59 -5.17 16.50 -3.63
CA TYR A 59 -4.32 16.49 -2.43
C TYR A 59 -3.16 17.49 -2.56
N PRO A 60 -3.45 18.81 -2.61
CA PRO A 60 -2.45 19.85 -2.86
C PRO A 60 -1.35 19.91 -1.79
N ASP A 61 -1.67 19.53 -0.55
CA ASP A 61 -0.71 19.51 0.57
C ASP A 61 0.29 18.37 0.46
N TYR A 62 -0.08 17.28 -0.22
CA TYR A 62 0.75 16.07 -0.37
C TYR A 62 1.46 16.02 -1.72
N PHE A 63 0.85 16.58 -2.76
CA PHE A 63 1.39 16.59 -4.12
C PHE A 63 1.44 18.01 -4.65
N LYS A 64 2.63 18.61 -4.60
CA LYS A 64 2.91 19.87 -5.28
C LYS A 64 3.39 19.58 -6.70
N PHE A 65 2.76 20.22 -7.68
CA PHE A 65 3.15 20.08 -9.08
C PHE A 65 4.61 20.53 -9.26
N ARG A 66 5.45 19.68 -9.88
CA ARG A 66 6.90 19.85 -10.04
C ARG A 66 7.76 19.69 -8.77
N ALA A 67 7.18 19.30 -7.63
CA ALA A 67 7.95 18.86 -6.48
C ALA A 67 8.13 17.33 -6.48
N ASN A 68 9.17 16.85 -5.80
CA ASN A 68 9.33 15.42 -5.56
C ASN A 68 8.20 14.96 -4.62
N ALA A 69 7.32 14.10 -5.15
CA ALA A 69 6.25 13.50 -4.38
C ALA A 69 6.79 12.27 -3.62
N ASN A 70 6.44 12.15 -2.34
CA ASN A 70 6.80 10.97 -1.55
C ASN A 70 6.11 9.73 -2.13
N VAL A 71 6.89 8.72 -2.53
CA VAL A 71 6.40 7.44 -3.07
C VAL A 71 5.37 6.81 -2.13
N LYS A 72 5.62 6.84 -0.82
CA LYS A 72 4.67 6.40 0.20
C LYS A 72 3.32 7.10 0.07
N GLY A 73 3.34 8.43 -0.06
CA GLY A 73 2.12 9.23 -0.21
C GLY A 73 1.37 8.89 -1.50
N ILE A 74 2.08 8.73 -2.62
CA ILE A 74 1.46 8.39 -3.91
C ILE A 74 0.75 7.03 -3.83
N PHE A 75 1.45 5.99 -3.39
CA PHE A 75 0.89 4.64 -3.32
C PHE A 75 -0.23 4.54 -2.30
N SER A 76 -0.08 5.19 -1.14
CA SER A 76 -1.14 5.29 -0.14
C SER A 76 -2.43 5.87 -0.75
N LYS A 77 -2.35 6.97 -1.50
CA LYS A 77 -3.54 7.54 -2.15
C LYS A 77 -4.09 6.68 -3.29
N ILE A 78 -3.23 6.06 -4.11
CA ILE A 78 -3.67 5.20 -5.21
C ILE A 78 -4.34 3.91 -4.69
N PHE A 79 -3.86 3.34 -3.59
CA PHE A 79 -4.36 2.08 -3.02
C PHE A 79 -5.40 2.29 -1.89
N THR A 80 -5.83 3.53 -1.66
CA THR A 80 -6.94 3.81 -0.77
C THR A 80 -8.26 3.52 -1.48
N GLY A 81 -9.04 2.58 -0.96
CA GLY A 81 -10.39 2.25 -1.42
C GLY A 81 -11.48 2.93 -0.60
N SER A 82 -12.73 2.51 -0.81
CA SER A 82 -13.90 2.97 -0.05
C SER A 82 -14.30 2.04 1.10
N VAL A 83 -13.66 0.88 1.22
CA VAL A 83 -13.94 -0.14 2.25
C VAL A 83 -12.78 -0.21 3.25
N VAL A 84 -13.11 -0.28 4.54
CA VAL A 84 -12.11 -0.40 5.62
C VAL A 84 -11.29 -1.67 5.42
N PHE A 85 -9.99 -1.50 5.21
CA PHE A 85 -9.03 -2.58 4.97
C PHE A 85 -8.39 -3.08 6.26
N ASN A 86 -7.92 -2.15 7.10
CA ASN A 86 -7.21 -2.47 8.34
C ASN A 86 -7.84 -1.71 9.51
N LYS A 87 -7.96 -2.39 10.65
CA LYS A 87 -8.27 -1.76 11.94
C LYS A 87 -7.10 -1.93 12.88
N VAL A 88 -6.64 -0.82 13.44
CA VAL A 88 -5.50 -0.80 14.34
C VAL A 88 -5.96 -0.40 15.72
N TYR A 89 -5.60 -1.18 16.73
CA TYR A 89 -5.82 -0.81 18.12
C TYR A 89 -4.65 -1.25 18.98
N ARG A 90 -4.54 -0.66 20.17
CA ARG A 90 -3.50 -0.99 21.13
C ARG A 90 -4.10 -1.68 22.32
N THR A 91 -3.40 -2.67 22.86
CA THR A 91 -3.87 -3.42 24.03
C THR A 91 -2.74 -3.73 25.01
N CYS A 92 -3.06 -3.83 26.30
CA CYS A 92 -2.12 -4.28 27.33
C CYS A 92 -2.42 -5.71 27.80
N PRO A 93 -1.50 -6.34 28.56
CA PRO A 93 -1.73 -7.68 29.13
C PRO A 93 -2.93 -7.79 30.08
N LYS A 94 -3.44 -6.65 30.59
CA LYS A 94 -4.64 -6.60 31.44
C LYS A 94 -5.95 -6.46 30.66
N GLY A 95 -5.90 -6.45 29.33
CA GLY A 95 -7.08 -6.40 28.46
C GLY A 95 -7.65 -5.01 28.21
N HIS A 96 -7.05 -3.94 28.74
CA HIS A 96 -7.43 -2.58 28.35
C HIS A 96 -7.06 -2.32 26.88
N GLN A 97 -7.92 -1.60 26.17
CA GLN A 97 -7.77 -1.31 24.75
C GLN A 97 -7.89 0.18 24.47
N SER A 98 -7.13 0.67 23.48
CA SER A 98 -7.34 2.00 22.92
C SER A 98 -8.56 2.04 22.01
N HIS A 99 -8.95 3.25 21.61
CA HIS A 99 -9.85 3.42 20.48
C HIS A 99 -9.26 2.74 19.23
N MET A 100 -10.15 2.16 18.42
CA MET A 100 -9.81 1.47 17.18
C MET A 100 -9.74 2.46 16.02
N ILE A 101 -8.63 2.49 15.29
CA ILE A 101 -8.42 3.36 14.14
C ILE A 101 -8.66 2.56 12.88
N GLU A 102 -9.51 3.06 11.99
CA GLU A 102 -9.80 2.43 10.71
C GLU A 102 -8.93 3.04 9.60
N SER A 103 -8.39 2.17 8.74
CA SER A 103 -7.63 2.53 7.55
C SER A 103 -8.23 1.88 6.32
N TYR A 104 -8.27 2.64 5.23
CA TYR A 104 -8.78 2.26 3.91
C TYR A 104 -7.65 1.98 2.91
N ASP A 105 -6.41 2.20 3.34
CA ASP A 105 -5.20 2.11 2.51
C ASP A 105 -4.71 0.66 2.44
N CYS A 106 -4.73 0.07 1.24
CA CYS A 106 -4.23 -1.27 0.96
C CYS A 106 -2.71 -1.30 0.66
N SER A 107 -1.97 -0.27 1.08
CA SER A 107 -0.51 -0.22 0.99
C SER A 107 0.18 -0.39 2.35
N PHE A 108 1.36 -1.02 2.31
CA PHE A 108 2.19 -1.28 3.47
C PHE A 108 3.51 -0.53 3.33
N TYR A 109 3.91 0.18 4.38
CA TYR A 109 5.19 0.87 4.44
C TYR A 109 6.13 0.17 5.42
N LEU A 110 7.23 -0.36 4.89
CA LEU A 110 8.27 -1.10 5.59
C LEU A 110 9.54 -0.26 5.54
N GLY A 111 9.77 0.60 6.53
CA GLY A 111 10.97 1.45 6.54
C GLY A 111 11.46 1.88 7.92
N GLU A 112 10.54 2.10 8.87
CA GLU A 112 10.88 2.46 10.25
C GLU A 112 10.23 1.44 11.17
N THR A 113 10.82 0.26 11.29
CA THR A 113 10.27 -0.79 12.17
C THR A 113 10.82 -0.72 13.59
N GLY A 114 11.56 0.35 13.93
CA GLY A 114 12.18 0.51 15.25
C GLY A 114 13.08 -0.67 15.57
N GLU A 115 12.80 -1.36 16.68
CA GLU A 115 13.54 -2.53 17.17
C GLU A 115 13.19 -3.85 16.46
N LEU A 116 12.19 -3.87 15.58
CA LEU A 116 11.82 -5.09 14.86
C LEU A 116 12.84 -5.34 13.74
N HIS A 117 13.74 -6.28 13.99
CA HIS A 117 14.66 -6.80 12.98
C HIS A 117 13.94 -7.82 12.07
N TRP A 118 13.86 -7.50 10.78
CA TRP A 118 13.36 -8.40 9.74
C TRP A 118 14.31 -8.37 8.54
N ILE A 119 14.36 -9.48 7.80
CA ILE A 119 15.29 -9.69 6.68
C ILE A 119 14.53 -9.84 5.36
N THR A 120 13.32 -10.40 5.40
CA THR A 120 12.42 -10.59 4.25
C THR A 120 11.08 -9.89 4.47
N ILE A 121 10.34 -9.60 3.40
CA ILE A 121 9.02 -8.99 3.50
C ILE A 121 8.07 -9.94 4.25
N GLN A 122 8.12 -11.24 3.95
CA GLN A 122 7.34 -12.24 4.69
C GLN A 122 7.65 -12.22 6.20
N ASN A 123 8.92 -12.09 6.59
CA ASN A 123 9.31 -12.01 7.99
C ASN A 123 8.67 -10.79 8.67
N PHE A 124 8.68 -9.63 8.01
CA PHE A 124 7.96 -8.46 8.51
C PHE A 124 6.48 -8.77 8.80
N PHE A 125 5.77 -9.39 7.85
CA PHE A 125 4.35 -9.72 8.06
C PHE A 125 4.11 -10.77 9.15
N ASN A 126 5.06 -11.67 9.38
CA ASN A 126 4.97 -12.66 10.47
C ASN A 126 5.06 -12.01 11.86
N ILE A 127 5.80 -10.91 11.98
CA ILE A 127 6.04 -10.24 13.28
C ILE A 127 5.22 -8.95 13.47
N CYS A 128 4.59 -8.43 12.41
CA CYS A 128 3.93 -7.12 12.44
C CYS A 128 2.60 -7.09 13.18
N ASN A 129 1.94 -8.22 13.42
CA ASN A 129 0.59 -8.26 14.03
C ASN A 129 0.60 -8.09 15.55
N ASN A 130 1.77 -7.84 16.17
CA ASN A 130 1.89 -7.68 17.61
C ASN A 130 3.08 -6.79 17.98
N LYS A 131 3.11 -5.57 17.46
CA LYS A 131 4.27 -4.68 17.62
C LYS A 131 4.28 -4.08 19.02
N PRO A 132 5.41 -4.13 19.75
CA PRO A 132 5.54 -3.33 20.97
C PRO A 132 5.45 -1.85 20.62
N VAL A 133 4.77 -1.06 21.45
CA VAL A 133 4.74 0.39 21.33
C VAL A 133 5.33 1.02 22.59
N SER A 134 5.96 2.20 22.44
CA SER A 134 6.55 2.93 23.57
C SER A 134 5.52 3.48 24.56
N GLN A 135 4.24 3.49 24.18
CA GLN A 135 3.16 3.98 25.02
C GLN A 135 2.77 2.98 26.11
N GLU A 136 2.63 3.46 27.35
CA GLU A 136 2.08 2.69 28.46
C GLU A 136 0.55 2.83 28.55
N CYS A 137 -0.08 1.84 29.17
CA CYS A 137 -1.51 1.84 29.39
C CYS A 137 -1.89 2.87 30.46
N ASN A 138 -2.68 3.88 30.10
CA ASN A 138 -3.15 4.92 31.03
C ASN A 138 -3.94 4.37 32.24
N MET A 139 -4.48 3.15 32.16
CA MET A 139 -5.27 2.53 33.22
C MET A 139 -4.46 1.68 34.19
N CYS A 140 -3.34 1.09 33.76
CA CYS A 140 -2.60 0.10 34.56
C CYS A 140 -1.07 0.22 34.50
N GLY A 141 -0.53 1.18 33.74
CA GLY A 141 0.92 1.39 33.57
C GLY A 141 1.65 0.29 32.79
N CYS A 142 1.00 -0.80 32.41
CA CYS A 142 1.65 -1.86 31.64
C CYS A 142 1.97 -1.40 30.21
N SER A 143 3.05 -1.94 29.63
CA SER A 143 3.40 -1.75 28.23
C SER A 143 2.26 -2.16 27.31
N MET A 144 2.03 -1.37 26.25
CA MET A 144 1.03 -1.65 25.24
C MET A 144 1.68 -2.32 24.03
N LYS A 145 0.86 -3.04 23.26
CA LYS A 145 1.19 -3.55 21.94
C LYS A 145 0.15 -3.09 20.93
N GLU A 146 0.56 -2.86 19.70
CA GLU A 146 -0.31 -2.53 18.57
C GLU A 146 -0.69 -3.81 17.82
N ILE A 147 -1.98 -3.92 17.52
CA ILE A 147 -2.58 -5.04 16.80
C ILE A 147 -3.17 -4.50 15.50
N ASP A 148 -2.73 -5.07 14.39
CA ASP A 148 -3.29 -4.87 13.06
C ASP A 148 -4.35 -5.96 12.79
N MET A 149 -5.57 -5.57 12.38
CA MET A 149 -6.65 -6.46 12.00
C MET A 149 -7.07 -6.20 10.55
N PHE A 150 -6.70 -7.11 9.65
CA PHE A 150 -7.08 -7.04 8.24
C PHE A 150 -8.48 -7.59 8.01
N MET A 151 -9.36 -6.75 7.47
CA MET A 151 -10.80 -7.03 7.36
C MET A 151 -11.14 -7.88 6.13
N TYR A 152 -10.37 -7.75 5.05
CA TYR A 152 -10.55 -8.50 3.80
C TYR A 152 -9.24 -8.59 3.02
N ALA A 153 -9.20 -9.51 2.06
CA ALA A 153 -8.08 -9.72 1.14
C ALA A 153 -8.29 -8.90 -0.15
N PRO A 154 -7.67 -7.71 -0.31
CA PRO A 154 -7.73 -6.98 -1.57
C PRO A 154 -7.06 -7.79 -2.69
N ASN A 155 -7.50 -7.65 -3.93
CA ASN A 155 -6.88 -8.35 -5.06
C ASN A 155 -5.45 -7.86 -5.36
N MET A 156 -5.06 -6.71 -4.83
CA MET A 156 -3.74 -6.14 -5.01
C MET A 156 -3.36 -5.33 -3.78
N ILE A 157 -2.11 -5.45 -3.37
CA ILE A 157 -1.50 -4.65 -2.32
C ILE A 157 -0.24 -4.00 -2.87
N ALA A 158 0.12 -2.85 -2.30
CA ALA A 158 1.40 -2.22 -2.57
C ALA A 158 2.30 -2.35 -1.34
N VAL A 159 3.49 -2.94 -1.49
CA VAL A 159 4.49 -3.01 -0.42
C VAL A 159 5.61 -2.06 -0.75
N ILE A 160 5.84 -1.09 0.14
CA ILE A 160 6.78 0.00 -0.03
C ILE A 160 7.90 -0.21 0.97
N VAL A 161 9.05 -0.67 0.47
CA VAL A 161 10.23 -0.91 1.29
C VAL A 161 11.18 0.29 1.18
N SER A 162 11.68 0.76 2.32
CA SER A 162 12.65 1.85 2.41
C SER A 162 13.76 1.46 3.39
N GLN A 163 14.96 2.02 3.19
CA GLN A 163 16.11 1.92 4.10
C GLN A 163 16.72 0.51 4.30
N ILE A 164 16.12 -0.55 3.76
CA ILE A 164 16.61 -1.93 3.89
C ILE A 164 16.78 -2.56 2.51
N ALA A 165 17.93 -3.20 2.30
CA ALA A 165 18.22 -3.99 1.10
C ALA A 165 17.62 -5.41 1.25
N THR A 166 16.29 -5.50 1.16
CA THR A 166 15.56 -6.79 1.16
C THR A 166 15.13 -7.13 -0.27
N PRO A 167 15.42 -8.34 -0.78
CA PRO A 167 14.87 -8.78 -2.05
C PRO A 167 13.34 -8.89 -1.98
N ALA A 168 12.67 -8.65 -3.10
CA ALA A 168 11.23 -8.86 -3.17
C ALA A 168 10.92 -10.36 -3.08
N ASP A 169 10.01 -10.73 -2.18
CA ASP A 169 9.51 -12.09 -2.10
C ASP A 169 8.57 -12.36 -3.29
N HIS A 170 8.78 -13.45 -4.03
CA HIS A 170 7.90 -13.84 -5.15
C HIS A 170 6.47 -14.13 -4.70
N THR A 171 6.33 -14.61 -3.46
CA THR A 171 5.04 -14.90 -2.83
C THR A 171 5.02 -14.32 -1.43
N LEU A 172 3.88 -13.76 -1.05
CA LEU A 172 3.67 -13.20 0.28
C LEU A 172 2.38 -13.78 0.88
N HIS A 173 2.46 -14.24 2.12
CA HIS A 173 1.34 -14.75 2.88
C HIS A 173 0.96 -13.75 3.97
N ILE A 174 -0.30 -13.33 3.97
CA ILE A 174 -0.87 -12.43 4.98
C ILE A 174 -2.06 -13.12 5.61
N ASN A 175 -2.08 -13.17 6.94
CA ASN A 175 -3.22 -13.70 7.69
C ASN A 175 -4.33 -12.65 7.75
N ILE A 176 -5.48 -12.96 7.17
CA ILE A 176 -6.66 -12.08 7.08
C ILE A 176 -7.85 -12.88 7.60
N ASN A 177 -8.47 -12.43 8.70
CA ASN A 177 -9.54 -13.16 9.41
C ASN A 177 -9.23 -14.66 9.60
N ASP A 178 -8.06 -14.96 10.16
CA ASP A 178 -7.54 -16.32 10.42
C ASP A 178 -7.29 -17.20 9.17
N ASN A 179 -7.47 -16.66 7.96
CA ASN A 179 -7.12 -17.33 6.71
C ASN A 179 -5.79 -16.80 6.16
N ALA A 180 -4.89 -17.71 5.80
CA ALA A 180 -3.66 -17.37 5.10
C ALA A 180 -3.98 -17.02 3.63
N THR A 181 -3.89 -15.73 3.29
CA THR A 181 -4.05 -15.26 1.92
C THR A 181 -2.69 -15.17 1.25
N GLN A 182 -2.55 -15.81 0.09
CA GLN A 182 -1.33 -15.76 -0.72
C GLN A 182 -1.44 -14.67 -1.81
N TYR A 183 -0.41 -13.84 -1.89
CA TYR A 183 -0.18 -12.87 -2.95
C TYR A 183 1.03 -13.31 -3.77
N VAL A 184 0.97 -13.06 -5.09
CA VAL A 184 2.07 -13.29 -6.03
C VAL A 184 2.57 -11.94 -6.52
N LEU A 185 3.89 -11.79 -6.55
CA LEU A 185 4.55 -10.58 -7.05
C LEU A 185 4.22 -10.36 -8.54
N CYS A 186 3.61 -9.24 -8.86
CA CYS A 186 3.27 -8.85 -10.24
C CYS A 186 4.15 -7.73 -10.81
N GLY A 187 4.92 -7.04 -9.97
CA GLY A 187 5.87 -6.02 -10.42
C GLY A 187 6.67 -5.42 -9.26
N ILE A 188 7.87 -4.93 -9.57
CA ILE A 188 8.74 -4.26 -8.60
C ILE A 188 8.98 -2.83 -9.09
N ILE A 189 9.06 -1.88 -8.15
CA ILE A 189 9.40 -0.49 -8.44
C ILE A 189 10.64 -0.16 -7.63
N TYR A 190 11.78 -0.07 -8.31
CA TYR A 190 12.99 0.43 -7.66
C TYR A 190 13.00 1.96 -7.72
N TYR A 191 13.23 2.59 -6.58
CA TYR A 191 13.43 4.02 -6.48
C TYR A 191 14.80 4.27 -5.83
N GLY A 192 15.77 4.64 -6.67
CA GLY A 192 17.14 4.97 -6.27
C GLY A 192 17.69 6.09 -7.13
N GLU A 193 18.42 7.04 -6.52
CA GLU A 193 19.10 8.14 -7.22
C GLU A 193 18.25 8.93 -8.23
N SER A 194 16.95 9.15 -7.92
CA SER A 194 15.98 9.89 -8.76
C SER A 194 15.52 9.18 -10.04
N TYR A 195 15.80 7.88 -10.21
CA TYR A 195 15.32 7.07 -11.33
C TYR A 195 14.38 5.95 -10.86
N PHE A 196 13.40 5.63 -11.70
CA PHE A 196 12.51 4.48 -11.53
C PHE A 196 12.90 3.40 -12.55
N THR A 197 13.19 2.20 -12.08
CA THR A 197 13.32 1.00 -12.94
C THR A 197 12.27 -0.05 -12.55
N ALA A 198 11.91 -0.87 -13.52
CA ALA A 198 10.85 -1.87 -13.47
C ALA A 198 11.32 -3.16 -14.12
#